data_AF-A0A2A2FB92-F1
#
_entry.id   AF-A0A2A2FB92-F1
#
_cell.length_a   1.000
_cell.length_b   1.000
_cell.length_c   1.000
_cell.angle_alpha   90.00
_cell.angle_beta   90.00
_cell.angle_gamma   90.00
#
_symmetry.space_group_name_H-M   'P 1'
#
loop_
_entity.id
_entity.type
_entity.pdbx_description
1 polymer ?
#
loop_
_entity_poly.entity_id
_entity_poly.type
_entity_poly.pdbx_seq_one_letter_code
_entity_poly.pdbx_strand_id
1 'polypeptide(L)'
;MEELVQIVGVIATVVALYKIFMEIVVFRSSKRRDEYQFSKQFVSDLSKNDIHRLTLEKGFLALTGKIYPVEEIQVILDGKEPTRSINERSDAASFITFEPNEKKYCWKGRYKKAIVRKYAVSWYYTWYVILAMVGLVPVFMKGIASALDEVPIMAFSSSLVLVAIMCLISAEKYKSAQRFMEKFGSSA
;
A
#
# COMPACT_ATOMS: atom_id res chain seq x y z
N MET A 1 35.38 -11.25 -38.23
CA MET A 1 33.94 -11.58 -38.33
C MET A 1 33.28 -11.64 -36.95
N GLU A 2 33.92 -12.24 -35.94
CA GLU A 2 33.38 -12.30 -34.57
C GLU A 2 33.10 -10.92 -33.94
N GLU A 3 34.00 -9.94 -34.12
CA GLU A 3 33.80 -8.59 -33.55
C GLU A 3 32.58 -7.86 -34.17
N LEU A 4 32.32 -8.06 -35.46
CA LEU A 4 31.14 -7.50 -36.14
C LEU A 4 29.84 -8.13 -35.62
N VAL A 5 29.84 -9.44 -35.37
CA VAL A 5 28.66 -10.14 -34.82
C VAL A 5 28.37 -9.67 -33.39
N GLN A 6 29.41 -9.46 -32.58
CA GLN A 6 29.26 -8.92 -31.22
C GLN A 6 28.67 -7.50 -31.22
N ILE A 7 29.17 -6.61 -32.08
CA ILE A 7 28.67 -5.24 -32.20
C ILE A 7 27.21 -5.22 -32.64
N VAL A 8 26.83 -6.03 -33.64
CA VAL A 8 25.44 -6.13 -34.10
C VAL A 8 24.53 -6.71 -33.01
N GLY A 9 25.00 -7.71 -32.25
CA GLY A 9 24.27 -8.30 -31.13
C GLY A 9 24.00 -7.29 -30.00
N VAL A 10 24.98 -6.46 -29.66
CA VAL A 10 24.83 -5.38 -28.67
C VAL A 10 23.81 -4.35 -29.15
N ILE A 11 23.90 -3.91 -30.41
CA ILE A 11 22.94 -2.95 -30.98
C ILE A 11 21.52 -3.51 -30.97
N ALA A 12 21.34 -4.77 -31.38
CA ALA A 12 20.03 -5.43 -31.38
C ALA A 12 19.43 -5.51 -29.96
N THR A 13 20.26 -5.80 -28.95
CA THR A 13 19.83 -5.88 -27.55
C THR A 13 19.39 -4.50 -27.03
N VAL A 14 20.15 -3.44 -27.35
CA VAL A 14 19.82 -2.07 -26.95
C VAL A 14 18.50 -1.62 -27.60
N VAL A 15 18.28 -1.93 -28.87
CA VAL A 15 17.02 -1.60 -29.58
C VAL A 15 15.84 -2.36 -28.97
N ALA A 16 16.01 -3.64 -28.63
CA ALA A 16 14.95 -4.43 -27.99
C ALA A 16 14.57 -3.86 -26.61
N LEU A 17 15.57 -3.51 -25.78
CA LEU A 17 15.33 -2.89 -24.47
C LEU A 17 14.67 -1.51 -24.60
N TYR A 18 15.08 -0.69 -25.57
CA TYR A 18 14.45 0.60 -25.83
C TYR A 18 12.97 0.45 -26.21
N LYS A 19 12.64 -0.52 -27.06
CA LYS A 19 11.26 -0.80 -27.46
C LYS A 19 10.39 -1.21 -26.26
N ILE A 20 10.88 -2.13 -25.42
CA ILE A 20 10.19 -2.56 -24.19
C ILE A 20 9.97 -1.36 -23.25
N PHE A 21 11.00 -0.53 -23.08
CA PHE A 21 10.89 0.65 -22.23
C PHE A 21 9.85 1.65 -22.76
N MET A 22 9.86 1.93 -24.06
CA MET A 22 8.89 2.82 -24.71
C MET A 22 7.47 2.28 -24.63
N GLU A 23 7.25 0.98 -24.85
CA GLU A 23 5.94 0.35 -24.68
C GLU A 23 5.43 0.50 -23.25
N ILE A 24 6.29 0.28 -22.24
CA ILE A 24 5.92 0.48 -20.83
C ILE A 24 5.57 1.94 -20.55
N VAL A 25 6.35 2.90 -21.07
CA VAL A 25 6.11 4.34 -20.85
C VAL A 25 4.82 4.80 -21.53
N VAL A 26 4.59 4.41 -22.79
CA VAL A 26 3.38 4.75 -23.55
C VAL A 26 2.14 4.09 -22.92
N PHE A 27 2.24 2.82 -22.52
CA PHE A 27 1.16 2.13 -21.82
C PHE A 27 0.80 2.81 -20.49
N ARG A 28 1.80 3.25 -19.72
CA ARG A 28 1.57 4.03 -18.49
C ARG A 28 0.89 5.37 -18.77
N SER A 29 1.25 6.05 -19.86
CA SER A 29 0.63 7.32 -20.24
C SER A 29 -0.84 7.13 -20.66
N SER A 30 -1.14 6.14 -21.52
CA SER A 30 -2.51 5.80 -21.91
C SER A 30 -3.36 5.45 -20.70
N LYS A 31 -2.82 4.61 -19.81
CA LYS A 31 -3.49 4.19 -18.57
C LYS A 31 -3.89 5.40 -17.70
N ARG A 32 -3.01 6.40 -17.55
CA ARG A 32 -3.33 7.62 -16.79
C ARG A 32 -4.46 8.43 -17.43
N ARG A 33 -4.51 8.49 -18.76
CA ARG A 33 -5.58 9.18 -19.48
C ARG A 33 -6.92 8.48 -19.29
N ASP A 34 -6.91 7.15 -19.34
CA ASP A 34 -8.09 6.31 -19.14
C ASP A 34 -8.58 6.40 -17.69
N GLU A 35 -7.67 6.34 -16.71
CA GLU A 35 -7.96 6.58 -15.28
C GLU A 35 -8.60 7.96 -15.06
N TYR A 36 -8.11 9.01 -15.72
CA TYR A 36 -8.68 10.35 -15.63
C TYR A 36 -10.10 10.42 -16.23
N GLN A 37 -10.29 9.90 -17.45
CA GLN A 37 -11.61 9.90 -18.10
C GLN A 37 -12.63 9.12 -17.29
N PHE A 38 -12.24 7.95 -16.79
CA PHE A 38 -13.06 7.14 -15.90
C PHE A 38 -13.40 7.88 -14.61
N SER A 39 -12.40 8.48 -13.95
CA SER A 39 -12.61 9.23 -12.70
C SER A 39 -13.58 10.40 -12.91
N LYS A 40 -13.43 11.13 -14.03
CA LYS A 40 -14.32 12.24 -14.38
C LYS A 40 -15.76 11.77 -14.57
N GLN A 41 -15.97 10.68 -15.30
CA GLN A 41 -17.28 10.09 -15.51
C GLN A 41 -17.87 9.59 -14.18
N PHE A 42 -17.09 8.86 -13.38
CA PHE A 42 -17.49 8.33 -12.09
C PHE A 42 -17.93 9.43 -11.11
N VAL A 43 -17.17 10.52 -11.00
CA VAL A 43 -17.53 11.65 -10.14
C VAL A 43 -18.82 12.33 -10.63
N SER A 44 -19.00 12.45 -11.95
CA SER A 44 -20.27 12.96 -12.51
C SER A 44 -21.44 12.02 -12.27
N ASP A 45 -21.20 10.73 -12.13
CA ASP A 45 -22.21 9.71 -11.85
C ASP A 45 -22.55 9.68 -10.35
N LEU A 46 -21.58 9.94 -9.47
CA LEU A 46 -21.78 10.04 -8.02
C LEU A 46 -22.76 11.15 -7.61
N SER A 47 -22.90 12.20 -8.43
CA SER A 47 -23.82 13.32 -8.19
C SER A 47 -25.25 13.09 -8.72
N LYS A 48 -25.47 12.01 -9.48
CA LYS A 48 -26.79 11.68 -10.02
C LYS A 48 -27.51 10.72 -9.07
N ASN A 49 -28.73 11.08 -8.67
CA ASN A 49 -29.54 10.28 -7.75
C ASN A 49 -30.20 9.05 -8.40
N ASP A 50 -30.06 8.86 -9.72
CA ASP A 50 -30.67 7.78 -10.49
C ASP A 50 -29.76 6.56 -10.67
N ILE A 51 -28.48 6.65 -10.27
CA ILE A 51 -27.52 5.56 -10.44
C ILE A 51 -27.62 4.56 -9.30
N HIS A 52 -27.77 3.29 -9.66
CA HIS A 52 -27.87 2.21 -8.71
C HIS A 52 -26.60 2.07 -7.85
N ARG A 53 -26.76 1.83 -6.54
CA ARG A 53 -25.64 1.74 -5.57
C ARG A 53 -24.54 0.78 -6.00
N LEU A 54 -24.92 -0.39 -6.54
CA LEU A 54 -23.97 -1.38 -7.08
C LEU A 54 -23.04 -0.79 -8.17
N THR A 55 -23.56 0.07 -9.04
CA THR A 55 -22.76 0.72 -10.10
C THR A 55 -21.71 1.64 -9.48
N LEU A 56 -22.08 2.40 -8.45
CA LEU A 56 -21.16 3.28 -7.73
C LEU A 56 -20.06 2.48 -6.98
N GLU A 57 -20.44 1.39 -6.31
CA GLU A 57 -19.48 0.51 -5.63
C GLU A 57 -18.50 -0.13 -6.61
N LYS A 58 -18.98 -0.62 -7.76
CA LYS A 58 -18.13 -1.19 -8.82
C LYS A 58 -17.26 -0.13 -9.49
N GLY A 59 -17.76 1.09 -9.65
CA GLY A 59 -16.98 2.20 -10.18
C GLY A 59 -15.81 2.55 -9.26
N PHE A 60 -16.05 2.62 -7.95
CA PHE A 60 -15.00 2.87 -6.98
C PHE A 60 -14.02 1.69 -6.83
N LEU A 61 -14.50 0.45 -6.98
CA LEU A 61 -13.66 -0.74 -7.08
C LEU A 61 -12.71 -0.65 -8.28
N ALA A 62 -13.18 -0.18 -9.44
CA ALA A 62 -12.34 -0.02 -10.63
C ALA A 62 -11.23 1.01 -10.40
N LEU A 63 -11.49 2.05 -9.60
CA LEU A 63 -10.50 3.08 -9.25
C LEU A 63 -9.49 2.62 -8.20
N THR A 64 -9.95 1.92 -7.17
CA THR A 64 -9.16 1.70 -5.94
C THR A 64 -8.73 0.25 -5.73
N GLY A 65 -9.29 -0.69 -6.50
CA GLY A 65 -9.11 -2.12 -6.30
C GLY A 65 -9.79 -2.67 -5.03
N LYS A 66 -10.58 -1.85 -4.33
CA LYS A 66 -11.27 -2.23 -3.08
C LYS A 66 -12.74 -1.83 -3.12
N ILE A 67 -13.58 -2.64 -2.47
CA ILE A 67 -15.03 -2.41 -2.36
C ILE A 67 -15.29 -1.60 -1.10
N TYR A 68 -16.07 -0.52 -1.24
CA TYR A 68 -16.50 0.35 -0.14
C TYR A 68 -18.00 0.66 -0.30
N PRO A 69 -18.75 0.84 0.80
CA PRO A 69 -20.13 1.32 0.76
C PRO A 69 -20.22 2.71 0.13
N VAL A 70 -21.34 3.01 -0.54
CA VAL A 70 -21.56 4.31 -1.21
C VAL A 70 -21.44 5.49 -0.24
N GLU A 71 -21.92 5.33 1.00
CA GLU A 71 -21.83 6.38 2.03
C GLU A 71 -20.37 6.68 2.40
N GLU A 72 -19.52 5.65 2.44
CA GLU A 72 -18.10 5.77 2.73
C GLU A 72 -17.37 6.48 1.59
N ILE A 73 -17.72 6.11 0.35
CA ILE A 73 -17.17 6.69 -0.88
C ILE A 73 -17.42 8.21 -0.90
N GLN A 74 -18.65 8.64 -0.63
CA GLN A 74 -19.01 10.05 -0.58
C GLN A 74 -18.17 10.81 0.45
N VAL A 75 -18.06 10.28 1.68
CA VAL A 75 -17.26 10.91 2.74
C VAL A 75 -15.79 11.06 2.35
N ILE A 76 -15.18 10.04 1.74
CA ILE A 76 -13.77 10.09 1.32
C ILE A 76 -13.55 11.10 0.19
N LEU A 77 -14.49 11.17 -0.76
CA LEU A 77 -14.37 12.01 -1.95
C LEU A 77 -14.69 13.48 -1.68
N ASP A 78 -15.52 13.78 -0.69
CA ASP A 78 -15.84 15.16 -0.26
C ASP A 78 -14.65 15.86 0.42
N GLY A 79 -13.61 15.11 0.81
CA GLY A 79 -12.40 15.65 1.42
C GLY A 79 -11.56 16.52 0.46
N LYS A 80 -10.75 17.43 1.03
CA LYS A 80 -9.85 18.31 0.25
C LYS A 80 -8.82 17.56 -0.60
N GLU A 81 -8.40 16.37 -0.16
CA GLU A 81 -7.38 15.55 -0.82
C GLU A 81 -7.90 14.10 -1.01
N PRO A 82 -8.77 13.83 -2.00
CA PRO A 82 -9.44 12.53 -2.15
C PRO A 82 -8.46 11.40 -2.45
N THR A 83 -7.50 11.60 -3.37
CA THR A 83 -6.49 10.57 -3.71
C THR A 83 -5.66 10.14 -2.50
N ARG A 84 -5.24 11.11 -1.68
CA ARG A 84 -4.49 10.82 -0.45
C ARG A 84 -5.36 10.12 0.58
N SER A 85 -6.60 10.57 0.75
CA SER A 85 -7.56 9.99 1.69
C SER A 85 -7.91 8.54 1.34
N ILE A 86 -8.04 8.21 0.04
CA ILE A 86 -8.22 6.83 -0.44
C ILE A 86 -7.04 5.94 -0.06
N ASN A 87 -5.81 6.41 -0.26
CA ASN A 87 -4.60 5.66 0.08
C ASN A 87 -4.48 5.47 1.59
N GLU A 88 -4.66 6.54 2.37
CA GLU A 88 -4.62 6.49 3.83
C GLU A 88 -5.70 5.54 4.38
N ARG A 89 -6.92 5.56 3.81
CA ARG A 89 -8.00 4.64 4.15
C ARG A 89 -7.66 3.18 3.82
N SER A 90 -7.04 2.96 2.66
CA SER A 90 -6.61 1.65 2.17
C SER A 90 -5.58 1.01 3.11
N ASP A 91 -4.62 1.81 3.60
CA ASP A 91 -3.61 1.39 4.58
C ASP A 91 -4.22 1.16 5.97
N ALA A 92 -5.17 2.02 6.36
CA ALA A 92 -5.83 2.00 7.66
C ALA A 92 -6.85 0.86 7.83
N ALA A 93 -7.17 0.11 6.78
CA ALA A 93 -8.26 -0.87 6.77
C ALA A 93 -8.20 -1.94 7.88
N SER A 94 -7.02 -2.24 8.40
CA SER A 94 -6.84 -3.18 9.52
C SER A 94 -7.13 -2.57 10.90
N PHE A 95 -7.11 -1.23 11.02
CA PHE A 95 -7.18 -0.50 12.29
C PHE A 95 -8.49 0.26 12.50
N ILE A 96 -9.19 0.62 11.42
CA ILE A 96 -10.41 1.43 11.48
C ILE A 96 -11.60 0.68 10.87
N THR A 97 -12.80 1.14 11.18
CA THR A 97 -14.05 0.63 10.62
C THR A 97 -14.97 1.80 10.36
N PHE A 98 -15.67 1.77 9.22
CA PHE A 98 -16.67 2.75 8.87
C PHE A 98 -18.03 2.32 9.42
N GLU A 99 -18.73 3.23 10.09
CA GLU A 99 -20.09 3.01 10.57
C GLU A 99 -21.08 3.71 9.63
N PRO A 100 -21.81 2.97 8.77
CA PRO A 100 -22.64 3.56 7.73
C PRO A 100 -23.77 4.45 8.27
N ASN A 101 -24.30 4.12 9.44
CA ASN A 101 -25.41 4.85 10.07
C ASN A 101 -24.99 6.26 10.52
N GLU A 102 -23.78 6.38 11.07
CA GLU A 102 -23.26 7.65 11.59
C GLU A 102 -22.44 8.44 10.54
N LYS A 103 -22.13 7.81 9.39
CA LYS A 103 -21.22 8.31 8.36
C LYS A 103 -19.84 8.72 8.94
N LYS A 104 -19.37 7.98 9.93
CA LYS A 104 -18.13 8.27 10.67
C LYS A 104 -17.22 7.06 10.74
N TYR A 105 -15.94 7.34 10.96
CA TYR A 105 -14.94 6.31 11.21
C TYR A 105 -14.70 6.14 12.69
N CYS A 106 -14.60 4.87 13.09
CA CYS A 106 -14.33 4.44 14.45
C CYS A 106 -13.10 3.53 14.48
N TRP A 107 -12.38 3.54 15.59
CA TRP A 107 -11.27 2.61 15.81
C TRP A 107 -11.79 1.18 16.00
N LYS A 108 -11.12 0.20 15.39
CA LYS A 108 -11.51 -1.20 15.42
C LYS A 108 -10.92 -1.93 16.65
N GLY A 109 -11.76 -2.72 17.33
CA GLY A 109 -11.32 -3.66 18.38
C GLY A 109 -10.48 -3.02 19.49
N ARG A 110 -9.26 -3.54 19.69
CA ARG A 110 -8.33 -3.08 20.75
C ARG A 110 -7.89 -1.62 20.61
N TYR A 111 -7.98 -1.04 19.41
CA TYR A 111 -7.58 0.35 19.15
C TYR A 111 -8.63 1.37 19.61
N LYS A 112 -9.81 0.93 20.09
CA LYS A 112 -10.79 1.81 20.75
C LYS A 112 -10.22 2.49 22.01
N LYS A 113 -9.28 1.84 22.70
CA LYS A 113 -8.67 2.39 23.91
C LYS A 113 -7.56 3.40 23.57
N ALA A 114 -7.65 4.62 24.09
CA ALA A 114 -6.67 5.68 23.84
C ALA A 114 -5.23 5.30 24.23
N ILE A 115 -5.08 4.54 25.32
CA ILE A 115 -3.77 4.05 25.79
C ILE A 115 -3.12 3.16 24.72
N VAL A 116 -3.88 2.21 24.17
CA VAL A 116 -3.39 1.33 23.10
C VAL A 116 -2.99 2.16 21.89
N ARG A 117 -3.75 3.22 21.57
CA ARG A 117 -3.43 4.09 20.44
C ARG A 117 -2.08 4.79 20.58
N LYS A 118 -1.78 5.27 21.80
CA LYS A 118 -0.55 5.99 22.12
C LYS A 118 0.69 5.09 22.03
N TYR A 119 0.57 3.84 22.49
CA TYR A 119 1.71 2.91 22.53
C TYR A 119 1.83 1.99 21.30
N ALA A 120 0.81 1.91 20.43
CA ALA A 120 0.81 1.01 19.27
C ALA A 120 2.01 1.23 18.33
N VAL A 121 2.33 2.48 18.00
CA VAL A 121 3.49 2.80 17.14
C VAL A 121 4.78 2.34 17.80
N SER A 122 4.98 2.70 19.07
CA SER A 122 6.18 2.34 19.81
C SER A 122 6.32 0.82 19.92
N TRP A 123 5.22 0.09 20.14
CA TRP A 123 5.21 -1.36 20.20
C TRP A 123 5.70 -2.02 18.90
N TYR A 124 5.21 -1.58 17.75
CA TYR A 124 5.66 -2.13 16.45
C TYR A 124 7.14 -1.82 16.18
N TYR A 125 7.62 -0.62 16.56
CA TYR A 125 9.04 -0.28 16.43
C TYR A 125 9.92 -1.11 17.36
N THR A 126 9.50 -1.34 18.61
CA THR A 126 10.24 -2.19 19.54
C THR A 126 10.39 -3.61 18.99
N TRP A 127 9.32 -4.21 18.46
CA TRP A 127 9.38 -5.53 17.83
C TRP A 127 10.23 -5.54 16.55
N TYR A 128 10.17 -4.48 15.74
CA TYR A 128 11.04 -4.34 14.58
C TYR A 128 12.51 -4.38 14.98
N VAL A 129 12.92 -3.59 15.98
CA VAL A 129 14.33 -3.53 16.43
C VAL A 129 14.78 -4.88 17.00
N ILE A 130 13.97 -5.51 17.85
CA ILE A 130 14.31 -6.82 18.45
C ILE A 130 14.46 -7.87 17.35
N LEU A 131 13.50 -8.00 16.45
CA LEU A 131 13.52 -9.02 15.39
C LEU A 131 14.61 -8.76 14.36
N ALA A 132 14.87 -7.50 14.00
CA ALA A 132 15.95 -7.15 13.09
C ALA A 132 17.32 -7.47 13.70
N MET A 133 17.53 -7.15 14.98
CA MET A 133 18.78 -7.49 15.68
C MET A 133 18.98 -9.00 15.73
N VAL A 134 17.97 -9.77 16.17
CA VAL A 134 18.05 -11.24 16.24
C VAL A 134 18.26 -11.85 14.85
N GLY A 135 17.55 -11.36 13.84
CA GLY A 135 17.65 -11.81 12.45
C GLY A 135 18.96 -11.43 11.75
N LEU A 136 19.79 -10.56 12.34
CA LEU A 136 21.11 -10.20 11.82
C LEU A 136 22.26 -10.87 12.59
N VAL A 137 21.99 -11.53 13.72
CA VAL A 137 23.03 -12.18 14.55
C VAL A 137 23.94 -13.12 13.75
N PRO A 138 23.43 -14.01 12.86
CA PRO A 138 24.30 -14.93 12.11
C PRO A 138 25.27 -14.19 11.19
N VAL A 139 24.80 -13.08 10.58
CA VAL A 139 25.61 -12.23 9.71
C VAL A 139 26.73 -11.55 10.48
N PHE A 140 26.44 -11.05 11.69
CA PHE A 140 27.46 -10.41 12.55
C PHE A 140 28.47 -11.41 13.12
N MET A 141 28.04 -12.60 13.52
CA MET A 141 28.91 -13.58 14.18
C MET A 141 29.78 -14.38 13.23
N LYS A 142 29.25 -14.79 12.08
CA LYS A 142 29.94 -15.67 11.14
C LYS A 142 30.45 -14.91 9.91
N GLY A 143 29.81 -13.80 9.54
CA GLY A 143 30.03 -13.11 8.28
C GLY A 143 29.11 -13.66 7.18
N ILE A 144 28.91 -12.90 6.11
CA ILE A 144 27.94 -13.22 5.06
C ILE A 144 28.29 -14.55 4.35
N ALA A 145 29.58 -14.80 4.10
CA ALA A 145 30.04 -15.95 3.31
C ALA A 145 29.84 -17.29 4.03
N SER A 146 30.17 -17.38 5.31
CA SER A 146 30.06 -18.60 6.12
C SER A 146 28.65 -18.79 6.71
N ALA A 147 27.82 -17.74 6.75
CA ALA A 147 26.41 -17.85 7.12
C ALA A 147 25.59 -18.59 6.06
N LEU A 148 26.02 -18.57 4.78
CA LEU A 148 25.34 -19.23 3.65
C LEU A 148 25.44 -20.76 3.71
N ASP A 149 26.45 -21.31 4.40
CA ASP A 149 26.69 -22.75 4.47
C ASP A 149 25.72 -23.47 5.43
N GLU A 150 25.18 -22.75 6.44
CA GLU A 150 24.22 -23.29 7.41
C GLU A 150 22.78 -22.93 7.02
N VAL A 151 22.27 -23.60 5.99
CA VAL A 151 20.94 -23.39 5.39
C VAL A 151 19.80 -23.23 6.42
N PRO A 152 19.68 -24.06 7.49
CA PRO A 152 18.58 -23.92 8.44
C PRO A 152 18.63 -22.60 9.24
N ILE A 153 19.82 -22.18 9.65
CA ILE A 153 20.03 -20.97 10.45
C ILE A 153 19.77 -19.73 9.59
N MET A 154 20.22 -19.75 8.33
CA MET A 154 19.93 -18.68 7.38
C MET A 154 18.43 -18.57 7.05
N ALA A 155 17.74 -19.70 6.85
CA ALA A 155 16.30 -19.71 6.57
C ALA A 155 15.51 -19.11 7.75
N PHE A 156 15.86 -19.48 8.99
CA PHE A 156 15.26 -18.89 10.18
C PHE A 156 15.55 -17.39 10.30
N SER A 157 16.82 -16.98 10.12
CA SER A 157 17.24 -15.58 10.21
C SER A 157 16.53 -14.69 9.18
N SER A 158 16.45 -15.15 7.94
CA SER A 158 15.77 -14.41 6.86
C SER A 158 14.26 -14.28 7.12
N SER A 159 13.62 -15.33 7.66
CA SER A 159 12.22 -15.25 8.06
C SER A 159 11.98 -14.19 9.15
N LEU A 160 12.87 -14.07 10.14
CA LEU A 160 12.79 -13.05 11.18
C LEU A 160 12.95 -11.63 10.63
N VAL A 161 13.85 -11.43 9.67
CA VAL A 161 14.01 -10.14 8.98
C VAL A 161 12.76 -9.78 8.20
N LEU A 162 12.13 -10.75 7.51
CA LEU A 162 10.84 -10.53 6.84
C LEU A 162 9.74 -10.12 7.82
N VAL A 163 9.64 -10.79 8.97
CA VAL A 163 8.68 -10.42 10.03
C VAL A 163 9.00 -9.02 10.58
N ALA A 164 10.27 -8.66 10.76
CA ALA A 164 10.67 -7.32 11.17
C ALA A 164 10.18 -6.26 10.17
N ILE A 165 10.40 -6.48 8.86
CA ILE A 165 9.89 -5.59 7.80
C ILE A 165 8.37 -5.47 7.87
N MET A 166 7.65 -6.57 8.11
CA MET A 166 6.18 -6.54 8.28
C MET A 166 5.74 -5.74 9.52
N CYS A 167 6.51 -5.75 10.61
CA CYS A 167 6.27 -4.88 11.77
C CYS A 167 6.45 -3.40 11.41
N LEU A 168 7.49 -3.05 10.65
CA LEU A 168 7.72 -1.68 10.19
C LEU A 168 6.58 -1.19 9.27
N ILE A 169 6.17 -2.01 8.31
CA ILE A 169 5.03 -1.71 7.44
C ILE A 169 3.75 -1.52 8.27
N SER A 170 3.54 -2.35 9.29
CA SER A 170 2.38 -2.21 10.19
C SER A 170 2.41 -0.92 11.00
N ALA A 171 3.61 -0.46 11.41
CA ALA A 171 3.78 0.83 12.08
C ALA A 171 3.42 2.00 11.15
N GLU A 172 3.88 1.99 9.90
CA GLU A 172 3.56 3.02 8.91
C GLU A 172 2.07 3.03 8.54
N LYS A 173 1.46 1.85 8.34
CA LYS A 173 0.01 1.72 8.14
C LYS A 173 -0.78 2.28 9.33
N TYR A 174 -0.29 2.07 10.55
CA TYR A 174 -0.93 2.61 11.74
C TYR A 174 -0.82 4.13 11.82
N LYS A 175 0.34 4.73 11.49
CA LYS A 175 0.47 6.19 11.36
C LYS A 175 -0.46 6.75 10.28
N SER A 176 -0.58 6.06 9.16
CA SER A 176 -1.52 6.40 8.08
C SER A 176 -2.96 6.40 8.62
N ALA A 177 -3.32 5.40 9.43
CA ALA A 177 -4.61 5.35 10.12
C ALA A 177 -4.82 6.52 11.10
N GLN A 178 -3.79 6.95 11.84
CA GLN A 178 -3.89 8.13 12.71
C GLN A 178 -4.18 9.40 11.91
N ARG A 179 -3.42 9.66 10.83
CA ARG A 179 -3.65 10.82 9.95
C ARG A 179 -5.03 10.80 9.31
N PHE A 180 -5.50 9.62 8.92
CA PHE A 180 -6.85 9.45 8.39
C PHE A 180 -7.91 9.78 9.43
N MET A 181 -7.75 9.26 10.66
CA MET A 181 -8.67 9.50 11.77
C MET A 181 -8.64 10.94 12.27
N GLU A 182 -7.54 11.68 12.12
CA GLU A 182 -7.50 13.13 12.38
C GLU A 182 -8.40 13.92 11.41
N LYS A 183 -8.59 13.42 10.18
CA LYS A 183 -9.42 14.06 9.16
C LYS A 183 -10.89 13.64 9.24
N PHE A 184 -11.15 12.35 9.47
CA PHE A 184 -12.49 11.73 9.32
C PHE A 184 -13.00 11.01 10.57
N GLY A 185 -12.19 10.92 11.63
CA GLY A 185 -12.57 10.23 12.86
C GLY A 185 -13.56 11.03 13.69
N SER A 186 -14.45 10.33 14.39
CA SER A 186 -15.22 10.95 15.46
C SER A 186 -14.31 11.21 16.67
N SER A 187 -14.41 12.41 17.24
CA SER A 187 -13.74 12.77 18.49
C SER A 187 -14.36 11.98 19.64
N ALA A 188 -13.82 10.77 19.87
CA ALA A 188 -14.08 9.92 21.03
C ALA A 188 -12.77 9.44 21.68
#